data_AF-A0A1C5U9D3-F1
#
_entry.id   AF-A0A1C5U9D3-F1
#
_cell.length_a   1.000
_cell.length_b   1.000
_cell.length_c   1.000
_cell.angle_alpha   90.00
_cell.angle_beta   90.00
_cell.angle_gamma   90.00
#
_symmetry.space_group_name_H-M   'P 1'
#
loop_
_entity.id
_entity.type
_entity.pdbx_description
1 polymer ?
#
loop_
_entity_poly.entity_id
_entity_poly.type
_entity_poly.pdbx_seq_one_letter_code
_entity_poly.pdbx_strand_id
1 'polypeptide(L)'
;MPELVGKVEEDEKIELMELVEKKSALENLKLLDLNKEKSEKVEKELQNIQFLIQNWWNNKSEKYIWKGKGSDKNWEISFSTGEIFLI
;
A
#
# COMPACT_ATOMS: atom_id res chain seq x y z
N MET A 1 11.82 13.60 -11.81
CA MET A 1 10.70 14.47 -11.38
C MET A 1 9.47 13.59 -11.32
N PRO A 2 8.68 13.64 -10.24
CA PRO A 2 7.42 12.90 -10.15
C PRO A 2 6.49 13.28 -11.32
N GLU A 3 5.96 12.30 -12.03
CA GLU A 3 4.96 12.50 -13.10
C GLU A 3 3.59 12.12 -12.58
N LEU A 4 2.60 13.01 -12.65
CA LEU A 4 1.21 12.67 -12.34
C LEU A 4 0.67 11.72 -13.42
N VAL A 5 0.37 10.48 -13.04
CA VAL A 5 -0.08 9.41 -13.97
C VAL A 5 -1.52 8.98 -13.75
N GLY A 6 -2.16 9.42 -12.67
CA GLY A 6 -3.56 9.10 -12.43
C GLY A 6 -4.11 9.75 -11.16
N LYS A 7 -5.38 9.47 -10.90
CA LYS A 7 -6.09 9.83 -9.67
C LYS A 7 -7.09 8.72 -9.36
N VAL A 8 -7.19 8.32 -8.10
CA VAL A 8 -8.18 7.35 -7.62
C VAL A 8 -9.37 8.06 -6.99
N GLU A 9 -10.48 7.33 -6.90
CA GLU A 9 -11.66 7.79 -6.17
C GLU A 9 -11.41 7.79 -4.66
N GLU A 10 -12.21 8.56 -3.92
CA GLU A 10 -12.06 8.72 -2.47
C GLU A 10 -12.14 7.37 -1.72
N ASP A 11 -13.10 6.53 -2.07
CA ASP A 11 -13.27 5.20 -1.44
C ASP A 11 -12.07 4.29 -1.71
N GLU A 12 -11.49 4.36 -2.90
CA GLU A 12 -10.31 3.57 -3.28
C GLU A 12 -9.06 4.04 -2.55
N LYS A 13 -8.94 5.36 -2.36
CA LYS A 13 -7.88 5.97 -1.56
C LYS A 13 -7.98 5.55 -0.10
N ILE A 14 -9.20 5.57 0.47
CA ILE A 14 -9.47 5.13 1.84
C ILE A 14 -9.12 3.64 2.01
N GLU A 15 -9.50 2.79 1.06
CA GLU A 15 -9.15 1.36 1.04
C GLU A 15 -7.63 1.14 1.21
N LEU A 16 -6.81 1.86 0.44
CA LEU A 16 -5.35 1.75 0.57
C LEU A 16 -4.83 2.36 1.88
N MET A 17 -5.42 3.49 2.31
CA MET A 17 -5.03 4.16 3.55
C MET A 17 -5.19 3.25 4.76
N GLU A 18 -6.34 2.57 4.88
CA GLU A 18 -6.61 1.61 5.96
C GLU A 18 -5.59 0.45 5.98
N LEU A 19 -5.19 -0.05 4.80
CA LEU A 19 -4.19 -1.11 4.70
C LEU A 19 -2.81 -0.63 5.17
N VAL A 20 -2.40 0.59 4.79
CA VAL A 20 -1.12 1.18 5.20
C VAL A 20 -1.11 1.47 6.69
N GLU A 21 -2.19 2.04 7.24
CA GLU A 21 -2.33 2.27 8.68
C GLU A 21 -2.25 0.96 9.47
N LYS A 22 -2.95 -0.09 9.02
CA LYS A 22 -2.89 -1.42 9.65
C LYS A 22 -1.49 -2.01 9.57
N LYS A 23 -0.77 -1.85 8.45
CA LYS A 23 0.64 -2.25 8.34
C LYS A 23 1.48 -1.53 9.39
N SER A 24 1.38 -0.20 9.49
CA SER A 24 2.13 0.58 10.47
C SER A 24 1.80 0.19 11.92
N ALA A 25 0.53 -0.10 12.22
CA ALA A 25 0.12 -0.58 13.54
C ALA A 25 0.77 -1.94 13.88
N LEU A 26 0.83 -2.86 12.93
CA LEU A 26 1.48 -4.17 13.10
C LEU A 26 3.01 -4.05 13.21
N GLU A 27 3.63 -3.15 12.44
CA GLU A 27 5.07 -2.84 12.55
C GLU A 27 5.42 -2.28 13.93
N ASN A 28 4.61 -1.36 14.44
CA ASN A 28 4.75 -0.85 15.81
C ASN A 28 4.55 -1.97 16.86
N LEU A 29 3.63 -2.91 16.61
CA LEU A 29 3.39 -4.04 17.49
C LEU A 29 4.61 -4.97 17.58
N LYS A 30 5.40 -5.11 16.49
CA LYS A 30 6.66 -5.88 16.50
C LYS A 30 7.74 -5.29 17.40
N LEU A 31 7.66 -4.00 17.73
CA LEU A 31 8.62 -3.34 18.63
C LEU A 31 8.36 -3.67 20.11
N LEU A 32 7.23 -4.31 20.42
CA LEU A 32 6.92 -4.76 21.78
C LEU A 32 7.52 -6.14 22.05
N ASP A 33 7.73 -6.45 23.33
CA ASP A 33 8.18 -7.78 23.77
C ASP A 33 7.02 -8.80 23.67
N LEU A 34 6.81 -9.33 22.46
CA LEU A 34 5.81 -10.33 22.15
C LEU A 34 6.36 -11.73 22.43
N ASN A 35 5.50 -12.61 22.94
CA ASN A 35 5.82 -14.04 22.94
C ASN A 35 5.89 -14.56 21.49
N LYS A 36 6.53 -15.72 21.32
CA LYS A 36 6.76 -16.35 20.01
C LYS A 36 5.48 -16.50 19.18
N GLU A 37 4.40 -16.97 19.79
CA GLU A 37 3.11 -17.19 19.10
C GLU A 37 2.52 -15.88 18.56
N LYS A 38 2.55 -14.81 19.36
CA LYS A 38 2.07 -13.49 18.94
C LYS A 38 2.95 -12.90 17.84
N SER A 39 4.27 -13.06 17.95
CA SER A 39 5.21 -12.60 16.92
C SER A 39 4.93 -13.27 15.57
N GLU A 40 4.76 -14.60 15.54
CA GLU A 40 4.43 -15.35 14.32
C GLU A 40 3.09 -14.91 13.69
N LYS A 41 2.07 -14.63 14.52
CA LYS A 41 0.79 -14.10 14.06
C LYS A 41 0.94 -12.71 13.42
N VAL A 42 1.72 -11.83 14.05
CA VAL A 42 1.99 -10.48 13.52
C VAL A 42 2.74 -10.56 12.19
N GLU A 43 3.72 -11.46 12.07
CA GLU A 43 4.45 -11.66 10.82
C GLU A 43 3.56 -12.15 9.69
N LYS A 44 2.70 -13.13 9.97
CA LYS A 44 1.75 -13.63 8.98
C LYS A 44 0.77 -12.55 8.53
N GLU A 45 0.27 -11.74 9.46
CA GLU A 45 -0.65 -10.66 9.13
C GLU A 45 0.05 -9.55 8.32
N LEU A 46 1.30 -9.22 8.65
CA LEU A 46 2.09 -8.28 7.86
C LEU A 46 2.29 -8.74 6.42
N GLN A 47 2.60 -10.02 6.22
CA GLN A 47 2.71 -10.60 4.88
C GLN A 47 1.39 -10.50 4.11
N ASN A 48 0.26 -10.80 4.76
CA ASN A 48 -1.06 -10.67 4.17
C ASN A 48 -1.38 -9.22 3.78
N ILE A 49 -1.12 -8.25 4.66
CA ILE A 49 -1.35 -6.83 4.37
C ILE A 49 -0.45 -6.32 3.24
N GLN A 50 0.82 -6.72 3.21
CA GLN A 50 1.72 -6.39 2.10
C GLN A 50 1.20 -6.93 0.77
N PHE A 51 0.69 -8.17 0.75
CA PHE A 51 0.06 -8.75 -0.43
C PHE A 51 -1.17 -7.96 -0.88
N LEU A 52 -2.05 -7.56 0.06
CA LEU A 52 -3.25 -6.77 -0.24
C LEU A 52 -2.90 -5.39 -0.81
N ILE A 53 -1.90 -4.71 -0.24
CA ILE A 53 -1.40 -3.43 -0.76
C ILE A 53 -0.88 -3.61 -2.19
N GLN A 54 -0.06 -4.62 -2.45
CA GLN A 54 0.46 -4.88 -3.80
C GLN A 54 -0.68 -5.20 -4.78
N ASN A 55 -1.65 -5.99 -4.36
CA ASN A 55 -2.82 -6.30 -5.18
C ASN A 55 -3.65 -5.06 -5.50
N TRP A 56 -3.81 -4.14 -4.54
CA TRP A 56 -4.46 -2.86 -4.77
C TRP A 56 -3.73 -2.06 -5.86
N TRP A 57 -2.40 -1.91 -5.76
CA TRP A 57 -1.59 -1.22 -6.78
C TRP A 57 -1.73 -1.85 -8.17
N ASN A 58 -1.69 -3.18 -8.26
CA ASN A 58 -1.86 -3.90 -9.51
C ASN A 58 -3.26 -3.66 -10.11
N ASN A 59 -4.31 -3.79 -9.31
CA ASN A 59 -5.69 -3.62 -9.77
C ASN A 59 -5.99 -2.19 -10.21
N LYS A 60 -5.53 -1.17 -9.46
CA LYS A 60 -5.80 0.23 -9.82
C LYS A 60 -4.97 0.68 -11.02
N SER A 61 -3.70 0.26 -11.11
CA SER A 61 -2.88 0.56 -12.28
C SER A 61 -3.43 -0.07 -13.56
N GLU A 62 -4.07 -1.25 -13.47
CA GLU A 62 -4.78 -1.87 -14.60
C GLU A 62 -6.09 -1.14 -14.93
N LYS A 63 -6.92 -0.87 -13.91
CA LYS A 63 -8.22 -0.19 -14.08
C LYS A 63 -8.07 1.18 -14.73
N TYR A 64 -7.09 1.97 -14.29
CA TYR A 64 -6.86 3.34 -14.75
C TYR A 64 -5.73 3.47 -15.78
N ILE A 65 -5.12 2.34 -16.17
CA ILE A 65 -4.09 2.27 -17.20
C ILE A 65 -2.92 3.23 -16.89
N TRP A 66 -2.41 3.17 -15.65
CA TRP A 66 -1.30 4.03 -15.24
C TRP A 66 -0.03 3.71 -16.02
N LYS A 67 0.71 4.76 -16.39
CA LYS A 67 2.04 4.63 -16.99
C LYS A 67 3.03 4.01 -16.00
N GLY A 68 4.09 3.39 -16.52
CA GLY A 68 5.20 2.87 -15.71
C GLY A 68 5.06 1.39 -15.31
N LYS A 69 3.96 0.73 -15.66
CA LYS A 69 3.81 -0.71 -15.45
C LYS A 69 4.92 -1.47 -16.21
N GLY A 70 5.69 -2.28 -15.49
CA GLY A 70 6.82 -3.03 -16.06
C GLY A 70 8.11 -2.23 -16.23
N SER A 71 8.16 -1.00 -15.73
CA SER A 71 9.42 -0.23 -15.59
C SER A 71 10.04 -0.43 -14.20
N ASP A 72 11.24 0.11 -14.01
CA ASP A 72 11.96 0.19 -12.74
C ASP A 72 11.45 1.31 -11.81
N LYS A 73 10.47 2.09 -12.26
CA LYS A 73 9.85 3.19 -11.53
C LYS A 73 8.73 2.72 -10.61
N ASN A 74 8.53 3.47 -9.53
CA ASN A 74 7.50 3.16 -8.52
C ASN A 74 6.34 4.14 -8.58
N TRP A 75 5.16 3.68 -8.18
CA TRP A 75 4.02 4.58 -7.95
C TRP A 75 3.97 5.03 -6.49
N GLU A 76 3.59 6.29 -6.31
CA GLU A 76 3.27 6.87 -5.01
C GLU A 76 1.89 7.52 -5.05
N ILE A 77 1.20 7.54 -3.91
CA ILE A 77 -0.11 8.17 -3.75
C ILE A 77 -0.02 9.38 -2.81
N SER A 78 -0.67 10.47 -3.19
CA SER A 78 -1.01 11.54 -2.26
C SER A 78 -2.31 11.19 -1.53
N PHE A 79 -2.25 10.79 -0.26
CA PHE A 79 -3.46 10.51 0.54
C PHE A 79 -4.35 11.74 0.78
N SER A 80 -3.82 12.96 0.59
CA SER A 80 -4.61 14.19 0.65
C SER A 80 -5.50 14.37 -0.58
N THR A 81 -5.03 13.98 -1.77
CA THR A 81 -5.69 14.30 -3.05
C THR A 81 -6.15 13.08 -3.85
N GLY A 82 -5.68 11.87 -3.52
CA GLY A 82 -5.87 10.66 -4.31
C GLY A 82 -5.04 10.62 -5.59
N GLU A 83 -4.13 11.56 -5.79
CA GLU A 83 -3.28 11.64 -6.98
C GLU A 83 -2.16 10.61 -6.94
N ILE A 84 -1.85 10.03 -8.11
CA ILE A 84 -0.88 8.97 -8.28
C ILE A 84 0.29 9.49 -9.11
N PHE A 85 1.48 9.39 -8.55
CA PHE A 85 2.72 9.84 -9.16
C PHE A 85 3.58 8.65 -9.54
N LEU A 86 4.26 8.73 -10.68
CA LEU A 86 5.33 7.83 -11.06
C LEU A 86 6.67 8.50 -10.74
N ILE A 87 7.49 7.84 -9.92
CA ILE A 87 8.78 8.33 -9.41
C ILE A 87 9.92 7.69 -10.19
#